data_AF-A0A292RHH4-F1
#
_entry.id   AF-A0A292RHH4-F1
#
_cell.length_a   1.000
_cell.length_b   1.000
_cell.length_c   1.000
_cell.angle_alpha   90.00
_cell.angle_beta   90.00
_cell.angle_gamma   90.00
#
_symmetry.space_group_name_H-M   'P 1'
#
loop_
_entity.id
_entity.type
_entity.pdbx_description
1 polymer ?
#
loop_
_entity_poly.entity_id
_entity_poly.type
_entity_poly.pdbx_seq_one_letter_code
_entity_poly.pdbx_strand_id
1 'polypeptide(L)' 'MSYDRKLMRNGNGWALSINSTILKFLDVDPNINMVQYTIENDKLIISKSDKLISEKNSDN' A
#
# COMPACT_ATOMS: atom_id res chain seq x y z
N MET A 1 -4.74 0.89 17.88
CA MET A 1 -3.27 1.01 18.02
C MET A 1 -2.78 2.05 17.03
N SER A 2 -1.87 2.93 17.43
CA SER A 2 -1.21 3.92 16.57
C SER A 2 0.30 3.71 16.60
N TYR A 3 0.98 4.01 15.49
CA TYR A 3 2.42 3.85 15.35
C TYR A 3 2.98 5.00 14.53
N ASP A 4 4.04 5.64 15.04
CA ASP A 4 4.76 6.66 14.29
C ASP A 4 5.82 5.99 13.41
N ARG A 5 5.86 6.37 12.13
CA ARG A 5 6.77 5.81 11.14
C ARG A 5 7.36 6.93 10.29
N LYS A 6 8.67 6.86 10.08
CA LYS A 6 9.38 7.80 9.21
C LYS A 6 9.18 7.42 7.75
N LEU A 7 8.94 8.41 6.90
CA LEU A 7 8.97 8.24 5.45
C LEU A 7 10.41 7.98 4.97
N MET A 8 10.54 7.03 4.06
CA MET A 8 11.79 6.68 3.42
C MET A 8 11.85 7.32 2.05
N ARG A 9 13.00 7.86 1.65
CA ARG A 9 13.18 8.39 0.29
C ARG A 9 13.09 7.24 -0.72
N ASN A 10 12.33 7.41 -1.78
CA ASN A 10 12.23 6.46 -2.88
C ASN A 10 12.22 7.19 -4.22
N GLY A 11 13.40 7.31 -4.85
CA GLY A 11 13.59 8.11 -6.06
C GLY A 11 13.17 9.58 -5.86
N ASN A 12 12.25 10.05 -6.70
CA ASN A 12 11.66 11.39 -6.62
C ASN A 12 10.49 11.50 -5.62
N GLY A 13 10.12 10.40 -4.96
CA GLY A 13 9.02 10.33 -4.00
C GLY A 13 9.43 9.85 -2.61
N TRP A 14 8.41 9.46 -1.86
CA TRP A 14 8.52 8.95 -0.49
C TRP A 14 7.75 7.64 -0.36
N ALA A 15 8.23 6.74 0.49
CA ALA A 15 7.61 5.46 0.77
C ALA A 15 7.38 5.28 2.27
N LEU A 16 6.30 4.58 2.62
CA LEU A 16 6.02 4.10 3.97
C LEU A 16 6.23 2.59 4.01
N SER A 17 7.04 2.10 4.93
CA SER A 17 7.17 0.66 5.16
C SER A 17 6.02 0.17 6.04
N ILE A 18 5.30 -0.85 5.60
CA ILE A 18 4.27 -1.55 6.38
C ILE A 18 4.82 -2.94 6.70
N ASN A 19 4.78 -3.36 7.97
CA ASN A 19 5.31 -4.68 8.33
C ASN A 19 4.30 -5.79 7.95
N SER A 20 4.81 -7.01 7.79
CA SER A 20 3.99 -8.17 7.39
C SER A 20 2.88 -8.50 8.40
N THR A 21 3.07 -8.22 9.69
CA THR A 21 2.03 -8.40 10.71
C THR A 21 0.82 -7.51 10.45
N ILE A 22 1.01 -6.23 10.11
CA ILE A 22 -0.09 -5.32 9.76
C ILE A 22 -0.81 -5.80 8.51
N LEU A 23 -0.08 -6.24 7.49
CA LEU A 23 -0.68 -6.79 6.27
C LEU A 23 -1.55 -8.02 6.55
N LYS A 24 -1.09 -8.92 7.42
CA LYS A 24 -1.87 -10.09 7.86
C LYS A 24 -3.15 -9.67 8.60
N PHE A 25 -3.08 -8.67 9.47
CA PHE A 25 -4.27 -8.17 10.16
C PHE A 25 -5.30 -7.53 9.23
N LEU A 26 -4.84 -6.96 8.11
CA LEU A 26 -5.69 -6.38 7.07
C LEU A 26 -6.15 -7.39 6.01
N ASP A 27 -5.73 -8.66 6.12
CA ASP A 27 -5.94 -9.69 5.10
C ASP A 27 -5.47 -9.23 3.70
N VAL A 28 -4.28 -8.62 3.62
CA VAL A 28 -3.68 -8.14 2.37
C VAL A 28 -2.46 -8.99 2.02
N ASP A 29 -2.49 -9.65 0.88
CA ASP A 29 -1.32 -10.27 0.26
C ASP A 29 -0.71 -9.29 -0.77
N PRO A 30 0.50 -8.74 -0.49
CA PRO A 30 1.11 -7.73 -1.33
C PRO A 30 1.54 -8.23 -2.72
N ASN A 31 1.53 -9.55 -2.96
CA ASN A 31 1.89 -10.12 -4.27
C ASN A 31 0.70 -10.15 -5.24
N ILE A 32 -0.54 -10.09 -4.73
CA ILE A 32 -1.75 -10.21 -5.54
C ILE A 32 -2.71 -9.04 -5.34
N ASN A 33 -2.81 -8.48 -4.15
CA ASN A 33 -3.78 -7.44 -3.85
C ASN A 33 -3.18 -6.06 -4.13
N MET A 34 -3.93 -5.21 -4.82
CA MET A 34 -3.64 -3.79 -4.82
C MET A 34 -4.19 -3.14 -3.55
N VAL A 35 -3.63 -2.00 -3.18
CA VAL A 35 -4.20 -1.09 -2.18
C VAL A 35 -4.67 0.19 -2.86
N GLN A 36 -5.75 0.76 -2.35
CA GLN A 36 -6.21 2.08 -2.72
C GLN A 36 -5.85 3.05 -1.60
N TYR A 37 -5.50 4.28 -1.97
CA TYR A 37 -5.47 5.36 -1.01
C TYR A 37 -6.52 6.41 -1.36
N THR A 38 -7.15 6.96 -0.32
CA THR A 38 -8.00 8.15 -0.40
C THR A 38 -7.41 9.22 0.51
N ILE A 39 -7.64 10.48 0.14
CA ILE A 39 -7.27 11.63 0.97
C ILE A 39 -8.58 12.24 1.44
N GLU A 40 -8.78 12.23 2.76
CA GLU A 40 -9.97 12.78 3.39
C GLU A 40 -9.54 13.74 4.49
N ASN A 41 -9.88 15.02 4.32
CA ASN A 41 -9.41 16.12 5.15
C ASN A 41 -7.86 16.18 5.17
N ASP A 42 -7.25 15.82 6.29
CA ASP A 42 -5.81 15.80 6.55
C ASP A 42 -5.25 14.37 6.69
N LYS A 43 -6.03 13.35 6.31
CA LYS A 43 -5.68 11.94 6.49
C LYS A 43 -5.51 11.24 5.15
N LEU A 44 -4.41 10.48 5.04
CA LEU A 44 -4.25 9.45 4.03
C LEU A 44 -4.83 8.15 4.58
N ILE A 45 -5.90 7.64 3.97
CA ILE A 45 -6.54 6.38 4.33
C ILE A 45 -6.13 5.36 3.28
N ILE A 46 -5.52 4.25 3.72
CA ILE A 46 -5.11 3.14 2.85
C ILE A 46 -6.02 1.96 3.12
N SER A 47 -6.66 1.42 2.07
CA SER A 47 -7.57 0.29 2.14
C SER A 47 -7.19 -0.79 1.12
N LYS A 48 -7.60 -2.04 1.39
CA LYS A 48 -7.52 -3.13 0.40
C LYS A 48 -8.36 -2.74 -0.81
N SER A 49 -7.81 -2.87 -2.01
CA SER A 49 -8.54 -2.64 -3.25
C SER A 49 -9.18 -3.94 -3.72
N ASP A 50 -10.32 -3.83 -4.39
CA ASP A 50 -10.93 -4.96 -5.12
C ASP A 50 -10.13 -5.35 -6.38
N LYS A 51 -9.14 -4.54 -6.76
CA LYS A 51 -8.25 -4.81 -7.90
C LYS A 51 -7.09 -5.71 -7.48
N LEU A 52 -6.75 -6.63 -8.36
CA LEU A 52 -5.54 -7.44 -8.24
C LEU A 52 -4.40 -6.81 -9.06
N ILE A 53 -3.17 -7.09 -8.65
CA ILE A 53 -1.98 -6.78 -9.44
C ILE A 53 -2.09 -7.64 -10.71
N SER A 54 -2.52 -7.03 -11.81
CA SER A 54 -2.54 -7.72 -13.09
C SER A 54 -1.12 -7.77 -13.64
N GLU A 55 -0.62 -8.97 -13.90
CA GLU A 55 0.55 -9.14 -14.77
C GLU A 55 0.13 -8.77 -16.20
N LYS A 56 0.24 -7.49 -16.56
CA LYS A 56 0.37 -7.12 -17.98
C LYS A 56 1.85 -7.01 -18.32
N ASN A 57 2.49 -8.17 -18.50
CA ASN A 57 3.65 -8.29 -19.38
C ASN A 57 3.16 -8.87 -20.71
N SER A 58 2.75 -8.02 -21.63
CA SER A 58 2.58 -8.32 -23.06
C SER A 58 2.34 -7.01 -23.80
N ASP A 59 3.40 -6.25 -24.03
CA ASP A 59 3.52 -5.43 -25.22
C ASP A 59 4.81 -5.91 -25.92
N ASN A 60 4.61 -6.62 -27.01
CA ASN A 60 5.62 -7.12 -27.94
C ASN A 60 5.68 -6.16 -29.13
#